data_AF-A0A9D7LYL3-F1
#
_entry.id   AF-A0A9D7LYL3-F1
#
_cell.length_a   1.000
_cell.length_b   1.000
_cell.length_c   1.000
_cell.angle_alpha   90.00
_cell.angle_beta   90.00
_cell.angle_gamma   90.00
#
_symmetry.space_group_name_H-M   'P 1'
#
loop_
_entity.id
_entity.type
_entity.pdbx_description
1 polymer ?
#
loop_
_entity_poly.entity_id
_entity_poly.type
_entity_poly.pdbx_seq_one_letter_code
_entity_poly.pdbx_strand_id
1 'polypeptide(L)'
;MRFDEQTYEASPWTFQDDANKDISGYYSPFFKESLDKVPEQWLTPKKRELKSSHKEKKPVLGQLDVQSNIFTPYLDDEELSGTLMPNPFSYCPSCRTEHSGASTEYSKLFLLNSIGRATGTNVIVTASLGASPTNERKVIGFTDNRQDAAFQAGHLDHWYNQIYFRRALYNVLKAQPNFLPVKDVPDLLYPLIIDAEYEKSIPFAQRRMFKEKYLKYLETYLYVEIRGTKRFISINLEDVGLLEATYEALDEIIVQPELEYFTDLKDVPKALLKDYILGYMEIFRSEMAIGHPNLMDKSTFRQQVIDFIEQKAPEKRIFEAIEDTNVGIYTNGELAKFKYTSFTPHSFDGSRTISSWIKKCFNLDDTTDIVRVIQQTRDFLLKMGYLSKQKVQYEDVYFIEPDMILIQAPKSEFKYQCKKCGSKYNWDSVKKCIMPACKDDLVPSKRRIIFIQFNTPSHLKGEII
;
A
#
# COMPACT_ATOMS: atom_id res chain seq x y z
N MET A 1 5.27 29.24 -4.42
CA MET A 1 5.72 30.62 -4.72
C MET A 1 6.58 31.11 -3.58
N ARG A 2 7.62 31.87 -3.88
CA ARG A 2 8.27 32.75 -2.91
C ARG A 2 7.44 34.02 -2.79
N PHE A 3 7.37 34.59 -1.60
CA PHE A 3 6.67 35.85 -1.34
C PHE A 3 7.59 36.77 -0.55
N ASP A 4 7.83 37.97 -1.07
CA ASP A 4 8.59 39.00 -0.36
C ASP A 4 7.61 39.95 0.36
N GLU A 5 7.65 39.98 1.69
CA GLU A 5 6.76 40.81 2.50
C GLU A 5 7.04 42.32 2.37
N GLN A 6 8.21 42.71 1.87
CA GLN A 6 8.59 44.11 1.70
C GLN A 6 8.17 44.66 0.33
N THR A 7 8.34 43.86 -0.72
CA THR A 7 8.04 44.29 -2.10
C THR A 7 6.70 43.78 -2.62
N TYR A 8 6.08 42.83 -1.92
CA TYR A 8 4.90 42.07 -2.34
C TYR A 8 5.09 41.25 -3.62
N GLU A 9 6.32 41.16 -4.12
CA GLU A 9 6.64 40.35 -5.28
C GLU A 9 6.57 38.87 -4.92
N ALA A 10 5.92 38.13 -5.80
CA ALA A 10 5.87 36.70 -5.79
C ALA A 10 6.73 36.14 -6.93
N SER A 11 7.33 34.97 -6.72
CA SER A 11 8.03 34.27 -7.79
C SER A 11 7.81 32.77 -7.73
N PRO A 12 7.89 32.06 -8.87
CA PRO A 12 7.85 30.61 -8.87
C PRO A 12 9.00 30.04 -8.03
N TRP A 13 8.71 28.99 -7.26
CA TRP A 13 9.72 28.24 -6.52
C TRP A 13 9.47 26.74 -6.75
N THR A 14 10.54 25.94 -6.72
CA THR A 14 10.47 24.49 -6.93
C THR A 14 11.22 23.75 -5.82
N PHE A 15 10.91 22.47 -5.61
CA PHE A 15 11.58 21.62 -4.62
C PHE A 15 13.11 21.49 -4.80
N GLN A 16 13.66 21.94 -5.94
CA GLN A 16 15.09 21.86 -6.25
C GLN A 16 15.87 23.10 -5.78
N ASP A 17 15.20 24.16 -5.34
CA ASP A 17 15.83 25.40 -4.88
C ASP A 17 15.94 25.41 -3.34
N ASP A 18 17.02 24.81 -2.84
CA ASP A 18 17.31 24.62 -1.41
C ASP A 18 17.67 25.91 -0.67
N ALA A 19 18.17 26.93 -1.37
CA ALA A 19 18.66 28.17 -0.76
C ALA A 19 17.53 29.11 -0.29
N ASN A 20 16.31 28.93 -0.80
CA ASN A 20 15.18 29.84 -0.60
C ASN A 20 13.96 29.18 0.09
N LYS A 21 14.16 28.01 0.73
CA LYS A 21 13.08 27.23 1.34
C LYS A 21 12.28 28.01 2.39
N ASP A 22 12.94 28.82 3.21
CA ASP A 22 12.32 29.45 4.39
C ASP A 22 11.36 30.62 4.06
N ILE A 23 11.34 31.11 2.81
CA ILE A 23 10.51 32.25 2.36
C ILE A 23 9.50 31.80 1.27
N SER A 24 9.23 30.50 1.19
CA SER A 24 8.37 29.90 0.16
C SER A 24 7.05 29.40 0.76
N GLY A 25 6.04 29.27 -0.09
CA GLY A 25 4.71 28.79 0.29
C GLY A 25 3.86 28.38 -0.90
N TYR A 26 2.63 27.94 -0.63
CA TYR A 26 1.69 27.38 -1.58
C TYR A 26 0.43 28.23 -1.62
N TYR A 27 0.18 28.87 -2.75
CA TYR A 27 -1.00 29.70 -2.93
C TYR A 27 -2.15 28.89 -3.53
N SER A 28 -3.35 29.12 -3.02
CA SER A 28 -4.58 28.67 -3.66
C SER A 28 -5.61 29.79 -3.70
N PRO A 29 -6.17 30.12 -4.87
CA PRO A 29 -7.21 31.15 -4.99
C PRO A 29 -8.59 30.66 -4.49
N PHE A 30 -8.74 29.35 -4.22
CA PHE A 30 -10.03 28.74 -3.96
C PHE A 30 -10.39 28.63 -2.48
N PHE A 31 -9.42 28.79 -1.58
CA PHE A 31 -9.61 28.59 -0.15
C PHE A 31 -9.41 29.90 0.61
N LYS A 32 -10.35 30.21 1.50
CA LYS A 32 -10.22 31.26 2.53
C LYS A 32 -10.00 30.59 3.88
N GLU A 33 -8.74 30.58 4.32
CA GLU A 33 -8.32 29.98 5.58
C GLU A 33 -8.08 31.05 6.65
N SER A 34 -9.13 31.29 7.42
CA SER A 34 -9.10 32.12 8.61
C SER A 34 -8.63 31.31 9.84
N LEU A 35 -8.22 32.01 10.90
CA LEU A 35 -7.69 31.40 12.12
C LEU A 35 -8.65 30.44 12.83
N ASP A 36 -9.96 30.56 12.62
CA ASP A 36 -10.97 29.65 13.16
C ASP A 36 -11.04 28.30 12.44
N LYS A 37 -10.50 28.20 11.22
CA LYS A 37 -10.53 26.98 10.37
C LYS A 37 -9.25 26.14 10.43
N VAL A 38 -8.20 26.66 11.05
CA VAL A 38 -6.95 25.91 11.27
C VAL A 38 -7.16 24.81 12.32
N PRO A 39 -6.29 23.78 12.38
CA PRO A 39 -6.43 22.70 13.35
C PRO A 39 -6.53 23.21 14.79
N GLU A 40 -7.51 22.72 15.57
CA GLU A 40 -7.77 23.21 16.94
C GLU A 40 -6.55 23.14 17.85
N GLN A 41 -5.71 22.11 17.66
CA GLN A 41 -4.49 21.93 18.44
C GLN A 41 -3.42 23.01 18.20
N TRP A 42 -3.53 23.81 17.13
CA TRP A 42 -2.67 24.96 16.87
C TRP A 42 -3.08 26.18 17.70
N LEU A 43 -4.31 26.19 18.22
CA LEU A 43 -4.87 27.31 18.95
C LEU A 43 -4.69 27.14 20.47
N THR A 44 -4.56 28.26 21.17
CA THR A 44 -4.52 28.31 22.62
C THR A 44 -5.92 28.01 23.19
N PRO A 45 -6.04 27.23 24.29
CA PRO A 45 -7.35 26.78 24.79
C PRO A 45 -8.30 27.90 25.21
N LYS A 46 -7.78 29.04 25.69
CA LYS A 46 -8.59 30.13 26.25
C LYS A 46 -8.90 31.23 25.24
N LYS A 47 -7.89 31.72 24.51
CA LYS A 47 -8.03 32.87 23.60
C LYS A 47 -8.25 32.47 22.13
N ARG A 48 -8.12 31.18 21.81
CA ARG A 48 -8.15 30.66 20.43
C ARG A 48 -7.16 31.37 19.49
N GLU A 49 -6.04 31.85 20.02
CA GLU A 49 -4.93 32.43 19.26
C GLU A 49 -3.90 31.35 18.89
N LEU A 50 -3.13 31.51 17.82
CA LEU A 50 -2.06 30.56 17.45
C LEU A 50 -1.01 30.41 18.56
N LYS A 51 -0.69 29.16 18.90
CA LYS A 51 0.42 28.81 19.80
C LYS A 51 1.75 29.30 19.22
N SER A 52 2.69 29.65 20.09
CA SER A 52 4.04 30.13 19.69
C SER A 52 4.74 29.18 18.71
N SER A 53 4.62 27.86 18.93
CA SER A 53 5.21 26.82 18.08
C SER A 53 4.57 26.67 16.68
N HIS A 54 3.49 27.41 16.40
CA HIS A 54 2.76 27.33 15.13
C HIS A 54 2.63 28.69 14.44
N LYS A 55 3.29 29.74 14.94
CA LYS A 55 3.22 31.10 14.35
C LYS A 55 3.70 31.13 12.91
N GLU A 56 4.80 30.46 12.60
CA GLU A 56 5.39 30.38 11.27
C GLU A 56 4.52 29.61 10.26
N LYS A 57 3.51 28.88 10.73
CA LYS A 57 2.57 28.11 9.90
C LYS A 57 1.29 28.89 9.60
N LYS A 58 1.21 30.15 10.03
CA LYS A 58 0.00 30.96 9.89
C LYS A 58 -0.35 31.14 8.40
N PRO A 59 -1.56 30.75 7.97
CA PRO A 59 -2.04 31.07 6.62
C PRO A 59 -2.12 32.58 6.43
N VAL A 60 -1.68 33.06 5.27
CA VAL A 60 -1.79 34.47 4.89
C VAL A 60 -2.88 34.59 3.85
N LEU A 61 -3.96 35.29 4.20
CA LEU A 61 -5.02 35.63 3.27
C LEU A 61 -4.50 36.66 2.27
N GLY A 62 -4.71 36.42 0.98
CA GLY A 62 -4.26 37.34 -0.07
C GLY A 62 -4.68 36.94 -1.48
N GLN A 63 -4.51 37.86 -2.42
CA GLN A 63 -4.72 37.62 -3.84
C GLN A 63 -3.37 37.63 -4.57
N LEU A 64 -3.13 36.59 -5.38
CA LEU A 64 -1.99 36.57 -6.30
C LEU A 64 -2.45 37.03 -7.68
N ASP A 65 -1.91 38.14 -8.17
CA ASP A 65 -2.01 38.49 -9.59
C ASP A 65 -0.96 37.70 -10.37
N VAL A 66 -1.41 36.80 -11.23
CA VAL A 66 -0.56 35.93 -12.04
C VAL A 66 0.14 36.65 -13.20
N GLN A 67 -0.30 37.85 -13.58
CA GLN A 67 0.32 38.63 -14.66
C GLN A 67 1.49 39.46 -14.14
N SER A 68 1.27 40.16 -13.03
CA SER A 68 2.29 40.99 -12.38
C SER A 68 3.16 40.21 -11.39
N ASN A 69 2.75 39.00 -11.02
CA ASN A 69 3.32 38.22 -9.92
C ASN A 69 3.38 39.00 -8.60
N ILE A 70 2.32 39.74 -8.28
CA ILE A 70 2.21 40.46 -7.01
C ILE A 70 1.21 39.71 -6.12
N PHE A 71 1.61 39.42 -4.88
CA PHE A 71 0.70 38.88 -3.86
C PHE A 71 0.31 39.99 -2.88
N THR A 72 -0.97 40.34 -2.87
CA THR A 72 -1.52 41.36 -1.98
C THR A 72 -2.22 40.68 -0.82
N PRO A 73 -1.71 40.78 0.42
CA PRO A 73 -2.41 40.26 1.58
C PRO A 73 -3.62 41.13 1.90
N TYR A 74 -4.73 40.50 2.30
CA TYR A 74 -5.94 41.21 2.71
C TYR A 74 -6.28 40.98 4.18
N LEU A 75 -7.15 41.85 4.71
CA LEU A 75 -7.66 41.77 6.08
C LEU A 75 -8.75 40.69 6.20
N ASP A 76 -8.90 40.10 7.39
CA ASP A 76 -9.75 38.91 7.62
C ASP A 76 -11.24 39.12 7.22
N ASP A 77 -11.69 40.37 7.16
CA ASP A 77 -13.05 40.82 6.86
C ASP A 77 -13.40 40.90 5.36
N GLU A 78 -12.44 40.73 4.45
CA GLU A 78 -12.73 40.75 3.01
C GLU A 78 -13.40 39.44 2.52
N GLU A 79 -14.44 39.52 1.69
CA GLU A 79 -15.16 38.33 1.15
C GLU A 79 -14.38 37.54 0.07
N LEU A 80 -13.16 37.97 -0.24
CA LEU A 80 -12.33 37.35 -1.27
C LEU A 80 -11.77 35.99 -0.81
N SER A 81 -11.55 35.11 -1.79
CA SER A 81 -10.92 33.80 -1.58
C SER A 81 -9.47 33.85 -2.05
N GLY A 82 -8.57 33.17 -1.33
CA GLY A 82 -7.15 33.19 -1.64
C GLY A 82 -6.32 33.06 -0.39
N THR A 83 -5.55 31.97 -0.27
CA THR A 83 -4.69 31.74 0.88
C THR A 83 -3.32 31.31 0.42
N LEU A 84 -2.30 31.97 0.96
CA LEU A 84 -0.92 31.52 0.93
C LEU A 84 -0.61 30.69 2.18
N MET A 85 -0.24 29.43 1.95
CA MET A 85 0.18 28.48 2.97
C MET A 85 1.72 28.46 3.07
N PRO A 86 2.32 28.78 4.22
CA PRO A 86 3.79 28.75 4.37
C PRO A 86 4.41 27.36 4.17
N ASN A 87 5.66 27.31 3.70
CA ASN A 87 6.54 26.14 3.77
C ASN A 87 7.08 26.00 5.20
N PRO A 88 7.09 24.80 5.80
CA PRO A 88 6.60 23.52 5.29
C PRO A 88 5.07 23.44 5.23
N PHE A 89 4.56 22.80 4.16
CA PHE A 89 3.13 22.55 3.99
C PHE A 89 2.61 21.70 5.14
N SER A 90 2.00 22.37 6.12
CA SER A 90 1.72 21.79 7.43
C SER A 90 0.29 21.26 7.54
N TYR A 91 -0.65 21.81 6.76
CA TYR A 91 -2.00 21.27 6.64
C TYR A 91 -2.60 21.60 5.26
N CYS A 92 -3.51 20.75 4.80
CA CYS A 92 -4.23 20.96 3.55
C CYS A 92 -5.55 21.69 3.80
N PRO A 93 -5.81 22.86 3.18
CA PRO A 93 -7.08 23.58 3.33
C PRO A 93 -8.28 22.87 2.69
N SER A 94 -8.03 22.00 1.70
CA SER A 94 -9.07 21.22 1.02
C SER A 94 -9.56 20.04 1.87
N CYS A 95 -8.64 19.14 2.25
CA CYS A 95 -9.00 17.89 2.94
C CYS A 95 -8.80 17.92 4.46
N ARG A 96 -8.34 19.04 5.02
CA ARG A 96 -8.10 19.24 6.47
C ARG A 96 -7.09 18.28 7.09
N THR A 97 -6.30 17.60 6.26
CA THR A 97 -5.23 16.72 6.73
C THR A 97 -4.06 17.55 7.22
N GLU A 98 -3.63 17.32 8.45
CA GLU A 98 -2.39 17.87 8.99
C GLU A 98 -1.22 16.93 8.68
N HIS A 99 -0.11 17.51 8.24
CA HIS A 99 1.14 16.82 7.97
C HIS A 99 2.11 17.02 9.14
N SER A 100 2.10 16.08 10.09
CA SER A 100 3.03 16.07 11.22
C SER A 100 4.34 15.34 10.89
N GLY A 101 5.51 15.91 11.20
CA GLY A 101 6.81 15.22 11.21
C GLY A 101 7.67 15.35 9.94
N ALA A 102 8.59 14.39 9.75
CA ALA A 102 9.68 14.37 8.76
C ALA A 102 9.27 14.03 7.31
N SER A 103 8.00 14.26 6.94
CA SER A 103 7.53 14.02 5.57
C SER A 103 8.06 15.11 4.64
N THR A 104 8.64 14.71 3.50
CA THR A 104 9.16 15.65 2.51
C THR A 104 8.00 16.39 1.84
N GLU A 105 8.20 17.64 1.41
CA GLU A 105 7.16 18.40 0.71
C GLU A 105 6.64 17.67 -0.54
N TYR A 106 7.52 16.97 -1.26
CA TYR A 106 7.17 16.12 -2.40
C TYR A 106 6.12 15.04 -2.06
N SER A 107 6.23 14.43 -0.87
CA SER A 107 5.27 13.41 -0.42
C SER A 107 3.89 13.99 -0.06
N LYS A 108 3.81 15.30 0.21
CA LYS A 108 2.57 16.00 0.57
C LYS A 108 1.87 16.56 -0.66
N LEU A 109 2.63 17.09 -1.61
CA LEU A 109 2.15 17.76 -2.81
C LEU A 109 2.78 17.09 -4.04
N PHE A 110 2.22 15.94 -4.41
CA PHE A 110 2.59 15.27 -5.65
C PHE A 110 2.05 16.07 -6.84
N LEU A 111 2.92 16.66 -7.67
CA LEU A 111 2.52 17.42 -8.84
C LEU A 111 2.27 16.47 -10.02
N LEU A 112 1.39 16.85 -10.95
CA LEU A 112 1.12 16.05 -12.15
C LEU A 112 2.39 15.81 -12.99
N ASN A 113 3.30 16.80 -13.00
CA ASN A 113 4.60 16.73 -13.67
C ASN A 113 5.65 15.94 -12.87
N SER A 114 5.30 15.41 -11.69
CA SER A 114 6.15 14.53 -10.88
C SER A 114 6.08 13.06 -11.31
N ILE A 115 5.23 12.74 -12.29
CA ILE A 115 5.14 11.40 -12.85
C ILE A 115 6.37 11.14 -13.72
N GLY A 116 7.06 10.03 -13.49
CA GLY A 116 8.19 9.63 -14.32
C GLY A 116 7.76 9.46 -15.78
N ARG A 117 8.60 9.89 -16.73
CA ARG A 117 8.30 9.84 -18.17
C ARG A 117 7.73 8.49 -18.61
N ALA A 118 8.27 7.39 -18.11
CA ALA A 118 7.81 6.05 -18.47
C ALA A 118 6.41 5.70 -17.98
N THR A 119 6.05 6.08 -16.74
CA THR A 119 4.68 5.93 -16.26
C THR A 119 3.71 6.80 -17.06
N GLY A 120 4.10 8.05 -17.37
CA GLY A 120 3.30 8.95 -18.21
C GLY A 120 3.07 8.37 -19.61
N THR A 121 4.12 7.87 -20.26
CA THR A 121 4.05 7.20 -21.56
C THR A 121 3.10 6.00 -21.51
N ASN A 122 3.20 5.12 -20.51
CA ASN A 122 2.32 3.95 -20.38
C ASN A 122 0.84 4.35 -20.30
N VAL A 123 0.52 5.35 -19.48
CA VAL A 123 -0.87 5.82 -19.30
C VAL A 123 -1.40 6.43 -20.60
N ILE A 124 -0.63 7.30 -21.26
CA ILE A 124 -1.05 7.95 -22.50
C ILE A 124 -1.24 6.92 -23.62
N VAL A 125 -0.27 6.00 -23.79
CA VAL A 125 -0.34 4.94 -24.80
C VAL A 125 -1.57 4.06 -24.56
N THR A 126 -1.79 3.61 -23.32
CA THR A 126 -2.93 2.74 -22.99
C THR A 126 -4.27 3.46 -23.12
N ALA A 127 -4.37 4.70 -22.68
CA ALA A 127 -5.58 5.51 -22.84
C ALA A 127 -5.90 5.77 -24.31
N SER A 128 -4.88 6.06 -25.12
CA SER A 128 -5.03 6.26 -26.57
C SER A 128 -5.52 4.98 -27.24
N LEU A 129 -4.89 3.84 -26.96
CA LEU A 129 -5.33 2.53 -27.47
C LEU A 129 -6.75 2.17 -27.01
N GLY A 130 -7.12 2.52 -25.78
CA GLY A 130 -8.45 2.30 -25.23
C GLY A 130 -9.54 3.14 -25.92
N ALA A 131 -9.20 4.38 -26.29
CA ALA A 131 -10.07 5.29 -27.03
C ALA A 131 -10.16 4.96 -28.53
N SER A 132 -9.16 4.26 -29.10
CA SER A 132 -9.15 3.86 -30.50
C SER A 132 -10.15 2.74 -30.82
N PRO A 133 -10.71 2.72 -32.06
CA PRO A 133 -11.50 1.60 -32.56
C PRO A 133 -10.76 0.26 -32.42
N THR A 134 -11.50 -0.82 -32.15
CA THR A 134 -10.89 -2.14 -31.83
C THR A 134 -9.96 -2.66 -32.92
N ASN A 135 -10.26 -2.38 -34.19
CA ASN A 135 -9.46 -2.74 -35.36
C ASN A 135 -8.24 -1.82 -35.61
N GLU A 136 -8.11 -0.71 -34.88
CA GLU A 136 -7.10 0.34 -35.09
C GLU A 136 -6.21 0.58 -33.85
N ARG A 137 -6.21 -0.36 -32.89
CA ARG A 137 -5.40 -0.28 -31.66
C ARG A 137 -3.91 -0.54 -31.92
N LYS A 138 -3.26 0.40 -32.61
CA LYS A 138 -1.81 0.40 -32.85
C LYS A 138 -1.23 1.76 -32.50
N VAL A 139 -0.09 1.76 -31.82
CA VAL A 139 0.68 2.96 -31.50
C VAL A 139 2.12 2.71 -31.91
N ILE A 140 2.74 3.71 -32.55
CA ILE A 140 4.16 3.72 -32.89
C ILE A 140 4.78 4.91 -32.15
N GLY A 141 5.77 4.63 -31.32
CA GLY A 141 6.55 5.66 -30.62
C GLY A 141 7.87 5.92 -31.33
N PHE A 142 8.23 7.20 -31.52
CA PHE A 142 9.53 7.60 -32.03
C PHE A 142 10.32 8.25 -30.89
N THR A 143 11.58 7.88 -30.75
CA THR A 143 12.53 8.49 -29.84
C THR A 143 13.89 8.54 -30.51
N ASP A 144 14.64 9.60 -30.26
CA ASP A 144 15.98 9.83 -30.78
C ASP A 144 17.06 9.04 -30.02
N ASN A 145 16.70 8.44 -28.89
CA ASN A 145 17.62 7.71 -28.04
C ASN A 145 17.24 6.22 -27.94
N ARG A 146 18.14 5.35 -28.42
CA ARG A 146 17.97 3.89 -28.36
C ARG A 146 17.83 3.35 -26.93
N GLN A 147 18.55 3.91 -25.96
CA GLN A 147 18.47 3.46 -24.56
C GLN A 147 17.12 3.84 -23.94
N ASP A 148 16.63 5.05 -24.24
CA ASP A 148 15.30 5.47 -23.82
C ASP A 148 14.24 4.60 -24.50
N ALA A 149 14.36 4.31 -25.80
CA ALA A 149 13.45 3.39 -26.50
C ALA A 149 13.33 2.04 -25.81
N ALA A 150 14.48 1.41 -25.50
CA ALA A 150 14.52 0.13 -24.82
C ALA A 150 13.95 0.20 -23.40
N PHE A 151 14.25 1.27 -22.65
CA PHE A 151 13.71 1.49 -21.31
C PHE A 151 12.19 1.70 -21.32
N GLN A 152 11.66 2.51 -22.24
CA GLN A 152 10.21 2.73 -22.38
C GLN A 152 9.49 1.44 -22.77
N ALA A 153 10.03 0.68 -23.73
CA ALA A 153 9.46 -0.60 -24.14
C ALA A 153 9.42 -1.62 -22.99
N GLY A 154 10.56 -1.82 -22.31
CA GLY A 154 10.61 -2.73 -21.17
C GLY A 154 9.71 -2.30 -20.00
N HIS A 155 9.60 -1.00 -19.75
CA HIS A 155 8.70 -0.46 -18.72
C HIS A 155 7.22 -0.65 -19.09
N LEU A 156 6.85 -0.54 -20.38
CA LEU A 156 5.49 -0.79 -20.85
C LEU A 156 5.12 -2.27 -20.73
N ASP A 157 6.00 -3.17 -21.17
CA ASP A 157 5.79 -4.63 -21.09
C ASP A 157 5.64 -5.08 -19.63
N HIS A 158 6.50 -4.59 -18.74
CA HIS A 158 6.40 -4.84 -17.31
C HIS A 158 5.03 -4.40 -16.77
N TRP A 159 4.64 -3.15 -17.02
CA TRP A 159 3.40 -2.60 -16.51
C TRP A 159 2.18 -3.35 -17.05
N TYR A 160 2.20 -3.71 -18.34
CA TYR A 160 1.18 -4.53 -18.96
C TYR A 160 1.06 -5.89 -18.27
N ASN A 161 2.18 -6.60 -18.06
CA ASN A 161 2.20 -7.91 -17.42
C ASN A 161 1.66 -7.85 -15.98
N GLN A 162 2.01 -6.82 -15.22
CA GLN A 162 1.51 -6.62 -13.87
C GLN A 162 -0.01 -6.43 -13.86
N ILE A 163 -0.55 -5.59 -14.74
CA ILE A 163 -1.99 -5.37 -14.87
C ILE A 163 -2.71 -6.62 -15.38
N TYR A 164 -2.13 -7.29 -16.36
CA TYR A 164 -2.64 -8.54 -16.90
C TYR A 164 -2.75 -9.60 -15.81
N PHE A 165 -1.69 -9.77 -15.01
CA PHE A 165 -1.68 -10.68 -13.87
C PHE A 165 -2.77 -10.31 -12.85
N ARG A 166 -2.83 -9.05 -12.40
CA ARG A 166 -3.84 -8.59 -11.44
C ARG A 166 -5.26 -8.82 -11.95
N ARG A 167 -5.49 -8.61 -13.25
CA ARG A 167 -6.77 -8.92 -13.90
C ARG A 167 -7.07 -10.42 -13.90
N ALA A 168 -6.09 -11.25 -14.25
CA ALA A 168 -6.25 -12.71 -14.23
C ALA A 168 -6.56 -13.20 -12.82
N LEU A 169 -5.79 -12.74 -11.82
CA LEU A 169 -5.99 -13.04 -10.40
C LEU A 169 -7.39 -12.65 -9.93
N TYR A 170 -7.83 -11.41 -10.19
CA TYR A 170 -9.17 -10.98 -9.81
C TYR A 170 -10.27 -11.86 -10.43
N ASN A 171 -10.16 -12.20 -11.71
CA ASN A 171 -11.16 -13.05 -12.38
C ASN A 171 -11.16 -14.48 -11.85
N VAL A 172 -9.98 -15.06 -11.59
CA VAL A 172 -9.85 -16.38 -10.94
C VAL A 172 -10.56 -16.33 -9.59
N LEU A 173 -10.21 -15.39 -8.72
CA LEU A 173 -10.78 -15.30 -7.38
C LEU A 173 -12.29 -15.01 -7.40
N LYS A 174 -12.77 -14.21 -8.36
CA LYS A 174 -14.20 -13.90 -8.53
C LYS A 174 -15.02 -15.12 -8.95
N ALA A 175 -14.44 -16.05 -9.69
CA ALA A 175 -15.11 -17.29 -10.08
C ALA A 175 -15.22 -18.30 -8.92
N GLN A 176 -14.47 -18.10 -7.83
CA GLN A 176 -14.42 -19.04 -6.72
C GLN A 176 -15.48 -18.74 -5.65
N PRO A 177 -16.21 -19.75 -5.17
CA PRO A 177 -17.22 -19.55 -4.15
C PRO A 177 -16.59 -19.32 -2.77
N ASN A 178 -15.38 -19.78 -2.50
CA ASN A 178 -14.77 -19.67 -1.17
C ASN A 178 -13.40 -18.99 -1.26
N PHE A 179 -12.86 -18.65 -0.10
CA PHE A 179 -11.46 -18.30 0.03
C PHE A 179 -10.59 -19.46 -0.47
N LEU A 180 -9.47 -19.12 -1.13
CA LEU A 180 -8.48 -20.08 -1.58
C LEU A 180 -7.17 -19.91 -0.81
N PRO A 181 -6.49 -21.00 -0.43
CA PRO A 181 -5.11 -20.94 -0.02
C PRO A 181 -4.26 -20.30 -1.12
N VAL A 182 -3.38 -19.36 -0.75
CA VAL A 182 -2.54 -18.65 -1.73
C VAL A 182 -1.71 -19.61 -2.58
N LYS A 183 -1.23 -20.72 -1.99
CA LYS A 183 -0.46 -21.77 -2.68
C LYS A 183 -1.20 -22.51 -3.79
N ASP A 184 -2.54 -22.51 -3.77
CA ASP A 184 -3.36 -23.23 -4.76
C ASP A 184 -3.74 -22.35 -5.97
N VAL A 185 -3.62 -21.03 -5.84
CA VAL A 185 -3.95 -20.05 -6.88
C VAL A 185 -3.05 -20.14 -8.14
N PRO A 186 -1.75 -20.44 -8.06
CA PRO A 186 -0.87 -20.59 -9.23
C PRO A 186 -1.39 -21.52 -10.32
N ASP A 187 -1.98 -22.67 -9.95
CA ASP A 187 -2.49 -23.65 -10.93
C ASP A 187 -3.67 -23.10 -11.74
N LEU A 188 -4.50 -22.25 -11.12
CA LEU A 188 -5.62 -21.58 -11.79
C LEU A 188 -5.15 -20.42 -12.67
N LEU A 189 -4.05 -19.76 -12.28
CA LEU A 189 -3.47 -18.64 -13.03
C LEU A 189 -2.65 -19.09 -14.24
N TYR A 190 -1.94 -20.22 -14.11
CA TYR A 190 -1.03 -20.72 -15.14
C TYR A 190 -1.64 -20.73 -16.55
N PRO A 191 -2.81 -21.36 -16.81
CA PRO A 191 -3.36 -21.42 -18.17
C PRO A 191 -3.83 -20.06 -18.71
N LEU A 192 -4.04 -19.06 -17.84
CA LEU A 192 -4.41 -17.71 -18.26
C LEU A 192 -3.19 -16.87 -18.67
N ILE A 193 -2.00 -17.21 -18.18
CA ILE A 193 -0.76 -16.45 -18.43
C ILE A 193 0.10 -17.14 -19.50
N ILE A 194 0.18 -18.47 -19.38
CA ILE A 194 0.85 -19.39 -20.31
C ILE A 194 -0.25 -20.17 -21.03
N ASP A 195 -0.67 -19.68 -22.18
CA ASP A 195 -1.61 -20.41 -23.03
C ASP A 195 -0.95 -21.60 -23.74
N ALA A 196 -1.78 -22.46 -24.33
CA ALA A 196 -1.32 -23.69 -25.00
C ALA A 196 -0.47 -23.43 -26.25
N GLU A 197 -0.57 -22.27 -26.88
CA GLU A 197 0.28 -21.90 -28.02
C GLU A 197 1.67 -21.48 -27.53
N TYR A 198 1.71 -20.68 -26.47
CA TYR A 198 2.93 -20.29 -25.81
C TYR A 198 3.69 -21.50 -25.26
N GLU A 199 3.01 -22.42 -24.56
CA GLU A 199 3.65 -23.62 -24.01
C GLU A 199 4.27 -24.50 -25.12
N LYS A 200 3.72 -24.47 -26.34
CA LYS A 200 4.30 -25.19 -27.47
C LYS A 200 5.64 -24.61 -27.92
N SER A 201 5.88 -23.31 -27.71
CA SER A 201 7.17 -22.66 -27.98
C SER A 201 8.29 -23.16 -27.06
N ILE A 202 7.93 -23.68 -25.88
CA ILE A 202 8.87 -24.31 -24.96
C ILE A 202 9.22 -25.72 -25.47
N PRO A 203 10.52 -26.10 -25.56
CA PRO A 203 10.93 -27.44 -25.97
C PRO A 203 10.21 -28.53 -25.17
N PHE A 204 9.68 -29.56 -25.86
CA PHE A 204 8.84 -30.60 -25.25
C PHE A 204 9.44 -31.19 -23.96
N ALA A 205 10.73 -31.56 -23.99
CA ALA A 205 11.44 -32.13 -22.84
C ALA A 205 11.53 -31.19 -21.62
N GLN A 206 11.32 -29.89 -21.80
CA GLN A 206 11.43 -28.87 -20.76
C GLN A 206 10.07 -28.37 -20.25
N ARG A 207 8.94 -28.70 -20.91
CA ARG A 207 7.61 -28.18 -20.56
C ARG A 207 7.20 -28.46 -19.12
N ARG A 208 7.40 -29.70 -18.65
CA ARG A 208 7.12 -30.08 -17.26
C ARG A 208 7.91 -29.23 -16.26
N MET A 209 9.24 -29.13 -16.47
CA MET A 209 10.11 -28.33 -15.62
C MET A 209 9.76 -26.83 -15.68
N PHE A 210 9.39 -26.34 -16.86
CA PHE A 210 8.94 -24.95 -17.02
C PHE A 210 7.67 -24.69 -16.22
N LYS A 211 6.65 -25.55 -16.33
CA LYS A 211 5.42 -25.43 -15.54
C LYS A 211 5.71 -25.44 -14.05
N GLU A 212 6.47 -26.43 -13.56
CA GLU A 212 6.84 -26.53 -12.13
C GLU A 212 7.54 -25.26 -11.61
N LYS A 213 8.50 -24.72 -12.37
CA LYS A 213 9.22 -23.49 -11.98
C LYS A 213 8.33 -22.25 -12.08
N TYR A 214 7.48 -22.17 -13.09
CA TYR A 214 6.58 -21.04 -13.27
C TYR A 214 5.50 -20.99 -12.18
N LEU A 215 4.98 -22.14 -11.74
CA LEU A 215 4.06 -22.20 -10.59
C LEU A 215 4.72 -21.67 -9.30
N LYS A 216 5.95 -22.11 -9.00
CA LYS A 216 6.74 -21.57 -7.87
C LYS A 216 6.97 -20.07 -7.97
N TYR A 217 7.18 -19.57 -9.19
CA TYR A 217 7.33 -18.15 -9.45
C TYR A 217 6.04 -17.37 -9.16
N LEU A 218 4.89 -17.86 -9.65
CA LEU A 218 3.59 -17.24 -9.39
C LEU A 218 3.24 -17.26 -7.90
N GLU A 219 3.46 -18.38 -7.21
CA GLU A 219 3.24 -18.50 -5.76
C GLU A 219 4.05 -17.46 -4.99
N THR A 220 5.35 -17.39 -5.27
CA THR A 220 6.25 -16.44 -4.61
C THR A 220 5.84 -14.99 -4.88
N TYR A 221 5.41 -14.69 -6.11
CA TYR A 221 4.90 -13.37 -6.48
C TYR A 221 3.60 -13.03 -5.76
N LEU A 222 2.68 -13.99 -5.62
CA LEU A 222 1.40 -13.78 -4.93
C LEU A 222 1.59 -13.31 -3.49
N TYR A 223 2.54 -13.92 -2.74
CA TYR A 223 2.85 -13.45 -1.39
C TYR A 223 3.40 -12.02 -1.36
N VAL A 224 4.13 -11.60 -2.40
CA VAL A 224 4.60 -10.21 -2.53
C VAL A 224 3.46 -9.26 -2.93
N GLU A 225 2.54 -9.68 -3.78
CA GLU A 225 1.38 -8.88 -4.23
C GLU A 225 0.41 -8.59 -3.08
N ILE A 226 0.25 -9.52 -2.14
CA ILE A 226 -0.63 -9.36 -0.97
C ILE A 226 0.07 -8.69 0.24
N ARG A 227 1.24 -8.08 0.07
CA ARG A 227 1.80 -7.22 1.14
C ARG A 227 1.17 -5.84 1.09
N GLY A 228 1.33 -5.03 2.14
CA GLY A 228 0.84 -3.65 2.14
C GLY A 228 1.52 -2.78 1.07
N THR A 229 0.76 -1.92 0.39
CA THR A 229 1.33 -1.03 -0.64
C THR A 229 2.36 -0.08 -0.03
N LYS A 230 3.64 -0.25 -0.39
CA LYS A 230 4.74 0.63 0.06
C LYS A 230 4.92 1.88 -0.79
N ARG A 231 4.50 1.85 -2.07
CA ARG A 231 4.63 2.97 -3.02
C ARG A 231 3.30 3.22 -3.73
N PHE A 232 2.81 4.45 -3.65
CA PHE A 232 1.51 4.85 -4.23
C PHE A 232 1.42 4.65 -5.77
N ILE A 233 2.55 4.54 -6.46
CA ILE A 233 2.61 4.28 -7.91
C ILE A 233 2.25 2.84 -8.30
N SER A 234 2.17 1.90 -7.35
CA SER A 234 1.79 0.49 -7.56
C SER A 234 0.90 0.03 -6.41
N ILE A 235 -0.39 0.41 -6.46
CA ILE A 235 -1.39 0.00 -5.47
C ILE A 235 -1.86 -1.42 -5.82
N ASN A 236 -1.79 -2.34 -4.86
CA ASN A 236 -2.20 -3.73 -5.03
C ASN A 236 -3.73 -3.89 -5.10
N LEU A 237 -4.21 -5.10 -5.40
CA LEU A 237 -5.64 -5.40 -5.50
C LEU A 237 -6.41 -5.22 -4.18
N GLU A 238 -5.78 -5.45 -3.04
CA GLU A 238 -6.43 -5.35 -1.74
C GLU A 238 -6.69 -3.91 -1.32
N ASP A 239 -5.71 -3.03 -1.50
CA ASP A 239 -5.80 -1.61 -1.13
C ASP A 239 -6.84 -0.87 -1.99
N VAL A 240 -7.12 -1.34 -3.22
CA VAL A 240 -8.25 -0.85 -4.04
C VAL A 240 -9.58 -1.54 -3.70
N GLY A 241 -9.56 -2.59 -2.89
CA GLY A 241 -10.73 -3.35 -2.43
C GLY A 241 -11.27 -4.33 -3.47
N LEU A 242 -10.38 -4.96 -4.25
CA LEU A 242 -10.67 -6.02 -5.21
C LEU A 242 -10.17 -7.39 -4.75
N LEU A 243 -9.42 -7.45 -3.65
CA LEU A 243 -8.98 -8.68 -2.99
C LEU A 243 -9.23 -8.54 -1.48
N GLU A 244 -9.59 -9.65 -0.84
CA GLU A 244 -9.71 -9.80 0.60
C GLU A 244 -8.82 -10.96 1.04
N ALA A 245 -8.02 -10.73 2.09
CA ALA A 245 -7.22 -11.77 2.72
C ALA A 245 -7.80 -12.16 4.08
N THR A 246 -7.70 -13.43 4.42
CA THR A 246 -8.01 -13.96 5.75
C THR A 246 -7.08 -15.13 6.06
N TYR A 247 -7.33 -15.82 7.16
CA TYR A 247 -6.50 -16.93 7.61
C TYR A 247 -7.32 -18.20 7.81
N GLU A 248 -6.71 -19.34 7.50
CA GLU A 248 -7.31 -20.67 7.64
C GLU A 248 -7.92 -20.84 9.02
N ALA A 249 -9.10 -21.45 9.14
CA ALA A 249 -9.76 -21.79 10.41
C ALA A 249 -9.83 -20.67 11.50
N LEU A 250 -9.81 -19.39 11.13
CA LEU A 250 -9.72 -18.28 12.11
C LEU A 250 -10.87 -18.27 13.14
N ASP A 251 -12.09 -18.58 12.70
CA ASP A 251 -13.27 -18.68 13.57
C ASP A 251 -13.20 -19.89 14.54
N GLU A 252 -12.44 -20.92 14.18
CA GLU A 252 -12.30 -22.14 14.98
C GLU A 252 -11.23 -21.98 16.05
N ILE A 253 -10.11 -21.31 15.76
CA ILE A 253 -9.02 -21.17 16.75
C ILE A 253 -9.42 -20.38 17.98
N ILE A 254 -10.32 -19.39 17.84
CA ILE A 254 -10.77 -18.53 18.94
C ILE A 254 -11.70 -19.25 19.93
N VAL A 255 -12.06 -20.51 19.64
CA VAL A 255 -12.84 -21.39 20.53
C VAL A 255 -12.08 -22.66 20.93
N GLN A 256 -10.81 -22.81 20.51
CA GLN A 256 -10.01 -23.97 20.89
C GLN A 256 -9.67 -23.97 22.39
N PRO A 257 -9.61 -25.15 23.04
CA PRO A 257 -9.26 -25.27 24.47
C PRO A 257 -7.92 -24.63 24.83
N GLU A 258 -6.97 -24.58 23.89
CA GLU A 258 -5.66 -23.97 24.07
C GLU A 258 -5.74 -22.47 24.41
N LEU A 259 -6.82 -21.80 24.04
CA LEU A 259 -7.01 -20.39 24.38
C LEU A 259 -7.03 -20.17 25.91
N GLU A 260 -7.45 -21.15 26.70
CA GLU A 260 -7.51 -21.08 28.17
C GLU A 260 -6.15 -20.84 28.83
N TYR A 261 -5.05 -21.16 28.13
CA TYR A 261 -3.69 -20.92 28.62
C TYR A 261 -3.28 -19.43 28.56
N PHE A 262 -4.05 -18.59 27.87
CA PHE A 262 -3.70 -17.19 27.58
C PHE A 262 -4.67 -16.25 28.30
N THR A 263 -4.30 -15.82 29.50
CA THR A 263 -5.15 -15.06 30.43
C THR A 263 -5.67 -13.74 29.86
N ASP A 264 -4.91 -13.07 29.00
CA ASP A 264 -5.32 -11.80 28.40
C ASP A 264 -6.23 -11.98 27.17
N LEU A 265 -6.37 -13.22 26.67
CA LEU A 265 -7.13 -13.53 25.45
C LEU A 265 -8.39 -14.36 25.72
N LYS A 266 -8.37 -15.24 26.72
CA LYS A 266 -9.44 -16.23 26.94
C LYS A 266 -10.83 -15.64 27.16
N ASP A 267 -10.90 -14.52 27.90
CA ASP A 267 -12.16 -13.87 28.30
C ASP A 267 -12.59 -12.77 27.30
N VAL A 268 -11.81 -12.55 26.24
CA VAL A 268 -12.15 -11.57 25.20
C VAL A 268 -13.39 -12.03 24.44
N PRO A 269 -14.40 -11.16 24.23
CA PRO A 269 -15.54 -11.47 23.39
C PRO A 269 -15.11 -11.97 22.01
N LYS A 270 -15.66 -13.10 21.54
CA LYS A 270 -15.15 -13.81 20.35
C LYS A 270 -15.10 -12.95 19.07
N ALA A 271 -16.10 -12.09 18.86
CA ALA A 271 -16.09 -11.14 17.74
C ALA A 271 -14.92 -10.13 17.83
N LEU A 272 -14.58 -9.66 19.04
CA LEU A 272 -13.42 -8.79 19.26
C LEU A 272 -12.10 -9.54 19.13
N LEU A 273 -12.02 -10.77 19.64
CA LEU A 273 -10.82 -11.59 19.52
C LEU A 273 -10.51 -11.92 18.05
N LYS A 274 -11.54 -12.23 17.26
CA LYS A 274 -11.41 -12.46 15.81
C LYS A 274 -10.85 -11.24 15.09
N ASP A 275 -11.48 -10.08 15.25
CA ASP A 275 -11.02 -8.83 14.64
C ASP A 275 -9.59 -8.49 15.09
N TYR A 276 -9.30 -8.68 16.38
CA TYR A 276 -8.00 -8.43 16.95
C TYR A 276 -6.91 -9.30 16.30
N ILE A 277 -7.11 -10.62 16.22
CA ILE A 277 -6.15 -11.55 15.62
C ILE A 277 -5.99 -11.26 14.12
N LEU A 278 -7.11 -11.02 13.40
CA LEU A 278 -7.08 -10.67 11.99
C LEU A 278 -6.24 -9.41 11.75
N GLY A 279 -6.46 -8.36 12.55
CA GLY A 279 -5.66 -7.15 12.50
C GLY A 279 -4.20 -7.37 12.94
N TYR A 280 -3.95 -8.24 13.92
CA TYR A 280 -2.59 -8.56 14.34
C TYR A 280 -1.79 -9.21 13.21
N MET A 281 -2.38 -10.18 12.52
CA MET A 281 -1.79 -10.85 11.38
C MET A 281 -1.66 -9.92 10.17
N GLU A 282 -2.60 -8.99 10.00
CA GLU A 282 -2.53 -7.95 8.97
C GLU A 282 -1.28 -7.07 9.12
N ILE A 283 -0.92 -6.71 10.36
CA ILE A 283 0.31 -5.93 10.63
C ILE A 283 1.54 -6.69 10.10
N PHE A 284 1.63 -7.99 10.37
CA PHE A 284 2.73 -8.83 9.89
C PHE A 284 2.75 -8.91 8.36
N ARG A 285 1.60 -9.23 7.76
CA ARG A 285 1.48 -9.40 6.30
C ARG A 285 1.78 -8.10 5.55
N SER A 286 1.31 -6.97 6.08
CA SER A 286 1.54 -5.64 5.49
C SER A 286 3.03 -5.30 5.39
N GLU A 287 3.85 -5.78 6.34
CA GLU A 287 5.30 -5.59 6.38
C GLU A 287 6.08 -6.70 5.64
N MET A 288 5.41 -7.60 4.93
CA MET A 288 6.00 -8.76 4.27
C MET A 288 6.60 -9.78 5.24
N ALA A 289 6.07 -9.88 6.47
CA ALA A 289 6.51 -10.88 7.44
C ALA A 289 5.84 -12.24 7.17
N ILE A 290 6.19 -12.85 6.04
CA ILE A 290 5.70 -14.15 5.57
C ILE A 290 6.91 -15.07 5.34
N GLY A 291 6.89 -16.24 5.99
CA GLY A 291 7.99 -17.21 6.07
C GLY A 291 8.26 -18.05 4.83
N HIS A 292 8.03 -17.51 3.63
CA HIS A 292 8.09 -18.33 2.43
C HIS A 292 9.54 -18.66 2.04
N PRO A 293 9.91 -19.94 1.81
CA PRO A 293 11.30 -20.34 1.56
C PRO A 293 11.97 -19.61 0.40
N ASN A 294 11.26 -19.39 -0.71
CA ASN A 294 11.81 -18.69 -1.88
C ASN A 294 12.10 -17.20 -1.63
N LEU A 295 11.48 -16.60 -0.62
CA LEU A 295 11.74 -15.21 -0.22
C LEU A 295 12.87 -15.10 0.80
N MET A 296 13.08 -16.15 1.60
CA MET A 296 14.16 -16.22 2.58
C MET A 296 15.49 -16.56 1.88
N ASP A 297 15.50 -17.56 0.98
CA ASP A 297 16.66 -17.89 0.14
C ASP A 297 16.48 -17.39 -1.29
N LYS A 298 16.61 -16.07 -1.44
CA LYS A 298 16.52 -15.38 -2.73
C LYS A 298 17.55 -15.87 -3.74
N SER A 299 18.73 -16.28 -3.26
CA SER A 299 19.85 -16.65 -4.13
C SER A 299 19.54 -17.93 -4.89
N THR A 300 19.08 -18.96 -4.18
CA THR A 300 18.64 -20.22 -4.77
C THR A 300 17.40 -20.00 -5.63
N PHE A 301 16.43 -19.20 -5.17
CA PHE A 301 15.24 -18.92 -5.97
C PHE A 301 15.57 -18.21 -7.29
N ARG A 302 16.46 -17.21 -7.27
CA ARG A 302 16.93 -16.51 -8.47
C ARG A 302 17.58 -17.49 -9.45
N GLN A 303 18.56 -18.26 -8.99
CA GLN A 303 19.32 -19.18 -9.85
C GLN A 303 18.45 -20.32 -10.41
N GLN A 304 17.59 -20.91 -9.58
CA GLN A 304 16.85 -22.10 -9.96
C GLN A 304 15.54 -21.79 -10.69
N VAL A 305 14.88 -20.68 -10.38
CA VAL A 305 13.55 -20.37 -10.90
C VAL A 305 13.59 -19.16 -11.82
N ILE A 306 14.04 -18.01 -11.32
CA ILE A 306 13.95 -16.75 -12.07
C ILE A 306 14.81 -16.81 -13.35
N ASP A 307 16.10 -17.16 -13.24
CA ASP A 307 17.01 -17.18 -14.39
C ASP A 307 16.53 -18.16 -15.48
N PHE A 308 15.89 -19.26 -15.05
CA PHE A 308 15.29 -20.22 -15.97
C PHE A 308 14.08 -19.62 -16.71
N ILE A 309 13.20 -18.90 -16.01
CA ILE A 309 12.05 -18.22 -16.63
C ILE A 309 12.54 -17.09 -17.53
N GLU A 310 13.55 -16.33 -17.13
CA GLU A 310 14.14 -15.26 -17.92
C GLU A 310 14.75 -15.78 -19.23
N GLN A 311 15.36 -16.96 -19.22
CA GLN A 311 15.88 -17.59 -20.42
C GLN A 311 14.77 -18.12 -21.36
N LYS A 312 13.65 -18.59 -20.81
CA LYS A 312 12.63 -19.34 -21.56
C LYS A 312 11.41 -18.53 -21.95
N ALA A 313 11.05 -17.56 -21.13
CA ALA A 313 9.84 -16.76 -21.23
C ALA A 313 10.04 -15.36 -20.61
N PRO A 314 11.04 -14.56 -21.06
CA PRO A 314 11.35 -13.25 -20.47
C PRO A 314 10.15 -12.28 -20.47
N GLU A 315 9.34 -12.31 -21.52
CA GLU A 315 8.13 -11.51 -21.71
C GLU A 315 6.96 -11.95 -20.82
N LYS A 316 7.03 -13.13 -20.20
CA LYS A 316 6.03 -13.62 -19.23
C LYS A 316 6.44 -13.37 -17.80
N ARG A 317 7.54 -12.65 -17.56
CA ARG A 317 7.91 -12.20 -16.22
C ARG A 317 6.98 -11.08 -15.79
N ILE A 318 6.41 -11.25 -14.60
CA ILE A 318 5.73 -10.20 -13.87
C ILE A 318 6.82 -9.48 -13.09
N PHE A 319 7.35 -8.43 -13.70
CA PHE A 319 8.31 -7.60 -12.98
C PHE A 319 7.55 -6.93 -11.83
N GLU A 320 8.03 -7.08 -10.61
CA GLU A 320 7.88 -6.19 -9.47
C GLU A 320 8.63 -6.89 -8.35
N ALA A 321 9.68 -6.22 -7.87
CA ALA A 321 10.29 -6.33 -6.55
C ALA A 321 10.51 -7.71 -5.88
N ILE A 322 10.18 -8.91 -6.39
CA ILE A 322 10.44 -10.16 -5.63
C ILE A 322 11.92 -10.21 -5.20
N GLU A 323 12.79 -9.85 -6.14
CA GLU A 323 14.24 -9.79 -5.97
C GLU A 323 14.64 -8.74 -4.91
N ASP A 324 14.03 -7.56 -4.97
CA ASP A 324 14.30 -6.43 -4.06
C ASP A 324 13.48 -6.48 -2.75
N THR A 325 12.57 -7.44 -2.61
CA THR A 325 11.63 -7.50 -1.49
C THR A 325 12.27 -8.22 -0.35
N ASN A 326 12.66 -7.48 0.68
CA ASN A 326 13.10 -8.09 1.92
C ASN A 326 11.90 -8.66 2.69
N VAL A 327 12.11 -9.82 3.31
CA VAL A 327 11.13 -10.44 4.20
C VAL A 327 11.09 -9.63 5.49
N GLY A 328 9.90 -9.21 5.90
CA GLY A 328 9.67 -8.60 7.21
C GLY A 328 9.93 -9.63 8.31
N ILE A 329 10.54 -9.22 9.41
CA ILE A 329 10.69 -10.07 10.59
C ILE A 329 10.35 -9.28 11.83
N TYR A 330 9.67 -9.91 12.79
CA TYR A 330 9.52 -9.35 14.12
C TYR A 330 10.46 -10.06 15.07
N THR A 331 11.17 -9.30 15.91
CA THR A 331 12.13 -9.85 16.87
C THR A 331 12.28 -8.94 18.10
N ASN A 332 12.68 -9.54 19.22
CA ASN A 332 13.14 -8.82 20.40
C ASN A 332 14.68 -8.69 20.43
N GLY A 333 15.36 -9.24 19.43
CA GLY A 333 16.80 -9.13 19.25
C GLY A 333 17.26 -7.75 18.79
N GLU A 334 18.57 -7.56 18.76
CA GLU A 334 19.17 -6.31 18.31
C GLU A 334 18.99 -6.09 16.81
N LEU A 335 18.17 -5.10 16.41
CA LEU A 335 17.83 -4.85 15.01
C LEU A 335 19.06 -4.55 14.12
N ALA A 336 20.13 -4.01 14.70
CA ALA A 336 21.38 -3.70 13.98
C ALA A 336 22.03 -4.94 13.35
N LYS A 337 21.81 -6.14 13.92
CA LYS A 337 22.32 -7.42 13.39
C LYS A 337 21.78 -7.76 12.00
N PHE A 338 20.64 -7.18 11.62
CA PHE A 338 19.97 -7.45 10.35
C PHE A 338 20.29 -6.45 9.24
N LYS A 339 21.08 -5.40 9.53
CA LYS A 339 21.36 -4.28 8.61
C LYS A 339 21.88 -4.73 7.23
N TYR A 340 22.67 -5.80 7.18
CA TYR A 340 23.26 -6.33 5.94
C TYR A 340 22.64 -7.66 5.51
N THR A 341 21.42 -7.94 5.95
CA THR A 341 20.67 -9.14 5.58
C THR A 341 19.54 -8.80 4.61
N SER A 342 18.93 -9.83 4.01
CA SER A 342 17.73 -9.67 3.16
C SER A 342 16.43 -9.58 3.97
N PHE A 343 16.51 -9.18 5.23
CA PHE A 343 15.37 -9.02 6.14
C PHE A 343 15.12 -7.55 6.47
N THR A 344 13.85 -7.21 6.69
CA THR A 344 13.43 -5.91 7.23
C THR A 344 13.05 -6.12 8.70
N PRO A 345 13.91 -5.72 9.65
CA PRO A 345 13.68 -6.01 11.07
C PRO A 345 12.68 -5.03 11.69
N HIS A 346 11.70 -5.56 12.42
CA HIS A 346 10.75 -4.82 13.23
C HIS A 346 10.88 -5.27 14.69
N SER A 347 10.79 -4.32 15.63
CA SER A 347 10.69 -4.67 17.05
C SER A 347 9.39 -5.41 17.30
N PHE A 348 9.41 -6.50 18.06
CA PHE A 348 8.21 -7.25 18.42
C PHE A 348 7.49 -6.56 19.60
N ASP A 349 8.05 -6.62 20.80
CA ASP A 349 7.45 -6.05 22.02
C ASP A 349 7.39 -4.51 21.96
N GLY A 350 8.36 -3.88 21.28
CA GLY A 350 8.40 -2.43 21.06
C GLY A 350 7.67 -1.97 19.79
N SER A 351 6.91 -2.84 19.12
CA SER A 351 6.19 -2.47 17.91
C SER A 351 5.14 -1.40 18.17
N ARG A 352 5.33 -0.21 17.58
CA ARG A 352 4.35 0.88 17.65
C ARG A 352 3.02 0.50 17.01
N THR A 353 3.06 -0.24 15.91
CA THR A 353 1.86 -0.63 15.15
C THR A 353 1.04 -1.65 15.93
N ILE A 354 1.67 -2.70 16.44
CA ILE A 354 1.00 -3.72 17.26
C ILE A 354 0.47 -3.10 18.55
N SER A 355 1.30 -2.32 19.24
CA SER A 355 0.88 -1.60 20.44
C SER A 355 -0.35 -0.73 20.16
N SER A 356 -0.32 0.08 19.09
CA SER A 356 -1.48 0.91 18.73
C SER A 356 -2.74 0.11 18.43
N TRP A 357 -2.61 -1.10 17.87
CA TRP A 357 -3.75 -1.96 17.58
C TRP A 357 -4.37 -2.56 18.84
N ILE A 358 -3.53 -3.04 19.76
CA ILE A 358 -3.94 -3.52 21.09
C ILE A 358 -4.67 -2.41 21.85
N LYS A 359 -4.14 -1.18 21.88
CA LYS A 359 -4.82 -0.03 22.50
C LYS A 359 -6.22 0.20 21.92
N LYS A 360 -6.37 0.08 20.60
CA LYS A 360 -7.66 0.28 19.91
C LYS A 360 -8.66 -0.84 20.19
N CYS A 361 -8.21 -2.07 20.41
CA CYS A 361 -9.08 -3.22 20.67
C CYS A 361 -9.48 -3.34 22.14
N PHE A 362 -8.53 -3.13 23.06
CA PHE A 362 -8.69 -3.44 24.48
C PHE A 362 -8.73 -2.21 25.40
N ASN A 363 -8.52 -1.01 24.84
CA ASN A 363 -8.48 0.25 25.60
C ASN A 363 -7.45 0.22 26.76
N LEU A 364 -6.30 -0.42 26.50
CA LEU A 364 -5.16 -0.48 27.42
C LEU A 364 -4.23 0.72 27.23
N ASP A 365 -3.74 1.29 28.32
CA ASP A 365 -2.77 2.39 28.28
C ASP A 365 -1.40 2.01 28.85
N ASP A 366 -1.37 1.05 29.79
CA ASP A 366 -0.14 0.57 30.41
C ASP A 366 0.74 -0.22 29.43
N THR A 367 2.04 0.08 29.42
CA THR A 367 2.98 -0.52 28.48
C THR A 367 3.27 -1.98 28.81
N THR A 368 3.30 -2.34 30.10
CA THR A 368 3.57 -3.70 30.56
C THR A 368 2.42 -4.63 30.18
N ASP A 369 1.18 -4.18 30.37
CA ASP A 369 0.00 -4.94 29.97
C ASP A 369 -0.06 -5.15 28.45
N ILE A 370 0.28 -4.13 27.66
CA ILE A 370 0.34 -4.24 26.21
C ILE A 370 1.39 -5.27 25.79
N VAL A 371 2.59 -5.22 26.36
CA VAL A 371 3.64 -6.21 26.06
C VAL A 371 3.20 -7.62 26.46
N ARG A 372 2.50 -7.78 27.58
CA ARG A 372 1.93 -9.09 27.99
C ARG A 372 0.95 -9.62 26.94
N VAL A 373 0.04 -8.79 26.45
CA VAL A 373 -0.91 -9.15 25.37
C VAL A 373 -0.16 -9.52 24.08
N ILE A 374 0.87 -8.75 23.70
CA ILE A 374 1.72 -9.04 22.53
C ILE A 374 2.31 -10.45 22.63
N GLN A 375 2.95 -10.76 23.77
CA GLN A 375 3.62 -12.03 24.00
C GLN A 375 2.64 -13.21 24.06
N GLN A 376 1.49 -13.05 24.73
CA GLN A 376 0.45 -14.09 24.76
C GLN A 376 -0.14 -14.33 23.37
N THR A 377 -0.37 -13.27 22.58
CA THR A 377 -0.86 -13.40 21.20
C THR A 377 0.14 -14.14 20.33
N ARG A 378 1.43 -13.79 20.43
CA ARG A 378 2.51 -14.51 19.75
C ARG A 378 2.50 -15.99 20.10
N ASP A 379 2.47 -16.31 21.39
CA ASP A 379 2.60 -17.70 21.87
C ASP A 379 1.36 -18.52 21.51
N PHE A 380 0.17 -17.92 21.53
CA PHE A 380 -1.06 -18.52 21.03
C PHE A 380 -0.97 -18.82 19.53
N LEU A 381 -0.55 -17.85 18.71
CA LEU A 381 -0.46 -18.03 17.26
C LEU A 381 0.66 -18.99 16.84
N LEU A 382 1.76 -19.07 17.60
CA LEU A 382 2.77 -20.12 17.43
C LEU A 382 2.19 -21.50 17.73
N LYS A 383 1.43 -21.63 18.82
CA LYS A 383 0.80 -22.89 19.21
C LYS A 383 -0.24 -23.36 18.19
N MET A 384 -0.96 -22.42 17.57
CA MET A 384 -1.97 -22.69 16.54
C MET A 384 -1.37 -22.82 15.12
N GLY A 385 -0.07 -22.58 14.94
CA GLY A 385 0.62 -22.73 13.64
C GLY A 385 0.48 -21.56 12.66
N TYR A 386 -0.01 -20.40 13.10
CA TYR A 386 -0.17 -19.19 12.26
C TYR A 386 1.13 -18.40 12.15
N LEU A 387 1.93 -18.45 13.21
CA LEU A 387 3.27 -17.90 13.23
C LEU A 387 4.29 -19.04 13.23
N SER A 388 5.41 -18.78 12.58
CA SER A 388 6.59 -19.62 12.59
C SER A 388 7.73 -18.88 13.27
N LYS A 389 8.54 -19.63 14.02
CA LYS A 389 9.72 -19.13 14.74
C LYS A 389 10.98 -19.73 14.14
N GLN A 390 11.95 -18.90 13.80
CA GLN A 390 13.27 -19.35 13.35
C GLN A 390 14.39 -18.59 14.06
N LYS A 391 15.61 -19.16 14.04
CA LYS A 391 16.82 -18.46 14.47
C LYS A 391 17.52 -17.85 13.26
N VAL A 392 17.63 -16.52 13.25
CA VAL A 392 18.37 -15.77 12.22
C VAL A 392 19.32 -14.83 12.93
N GLN A 393 20.61 -14.86 12.58
CA GLN A 393 21.66 -14.10 13.30
C GLN A 393 21.65 -14.34 14.82
N TYR A 394 21.37 -15.59 15.22
CA TYR A 394 21.22 -16.04 16.62
C TYR A 394 20.03 -15.45 17.39
N GLU A 395 19.22 -14.60 16.76
CA GLU A 395 18.02 -14.03 17.33
C GLU A 395 16.78 -14.84 16.91
N ASP A 396 15.80 -14.88 17.80
CA ASP A 396 14.49 -15.45 17.50
C ASP A 396 13.71 -14.45 16.63
N VAL A 397 13.29 -14.90 15.45
CA VAL A 397 12.49 -14.11 14.51
C VAL A 397 11.15 -14.80 14.24
N TYR A 398 10.13 -13.99 14.01
CA TYR A 398 8.75 -14.43 13.84
C TYR A 398 8.16 -13.86 12.55
N PHE A 399 7.37 -14.69 11.87
CA PHE A 399 6.66 -14.37 10.63
C PHE A 399 5.45 -15.29 10.48
N ILE A 400 4.56 -14.94 9.56
CA ILE A 400 3.36 -15.72 9.21
C ILE A 400 3.77 -16.99 8.47
N GLU A 401 3.11 -18.09 8.80
CA GLU A 401 3.16 -19.32 8.00
C GLU A 401 2.37 -19.10 6.69
N PRO A 402 3.03 -19.11 5.51
CA PRO A 402 2.39 -18.81 4.22
C PRO A 402 1.13 -19.63 3.93
N ASP A 403 1.15 -20.91 4.31
CA ASP A 403 0.04 -21.85 4.09
C ASP A 403 -1.25 -21.47 4.82
N MET A 404 -1.16 -20.61 5.83
CA MET A 404 -2.32 -20.14 6.60
C MET A 404 -3.03 -18.98 5.92
N ILE A 405 -2.50 -18.41 4.84
CA ILE A 405 -3.06 -17.24 4.17
C ILE A 405 -4.06 -17.67 3.11
N LEU A 406 -5.28 -17.14 3.23
CA LEU A 406 -6.34 -17.35 2.26
C LEU A 406 -6.74 -16.04 1.58
N ILE A 407 -7.12 -16.10 0.31
CA ILE A 407 -7.56 -14.92 -0.47
C ILE A 407 -8.84 -15.16 -1.25
N GLN A 408 -9.63 -14.10 -1.43
CA GLN A 408 -10.85 -14.10 -2.25
C GLN A 408 -11.06 -12.75 -2.93
N ALA A 409 -11.88 -12.72 -3.99
CA ALA A 409 -12.48 -11.50 -4.46
C ALA A 409 -13.65 -11.10 -3.53
N PRO A 410 -13.77 -9.84 -3.11
CA PRO A 410 -14.88 -9.41 -2.24
C PRO A 410 -16.23 -9.73 -2.87
N LYS A 411 -17.04 -10.53 -2.17
CA LYS A 411 -18.40 -10.91 -2.60
C LYS A 411 -19.45 -9.86 -2.29
N SER A 412 -19.20 -9.09 -1.24
CA SER A 412 -20.07 -8.02 -0.78
C SER A 412 -19.25 -6.75 -0.58
N GLU A 413 -19.93 -5.63 -0.43
CA GLU A 413 -19.24 -4.39 -0.08
C GLU A 413 -18.65 -4.49 1.31
N PHE A 414 -17.43 -3.98 1.46
CA PHE A 414 -16.82 -3.88 2.78
C PHE A 414 -17.73 -3.11 3.73
N LYS A 415 -17.89 -3.59 4.97
CA LYS A 415 -18.76 -2.93 5.96
C LYS A 415 -18.29 -1.50 6.26
N TYR A 416 -16.97 -1.30 6.35
CA TYR A 416 -16.38 -0.07 6.86
C TYR A 416 -15.24 0.47 6.00
N GLN A 417 -14.99 1.77 6.11
CA GLN A 417 -13.87 2.48 5.48
C GLN A 417 -13.27 3.50 6.45
N CYS A 418 -11.94 3.62 6.45
CA CYS A 418 -11.22 4.67 7.15
C CYS A 418 -11.30 5.99 6.38
N LYS A 419 -11.78 7.07 7.02
CA LYS A 419 -11.83 8.42 6.42
C LYS A 419 -10.46 8.96 6.03
N LYS A 420 -9.42 8.61 6.79
CA LYS A 420 -8.07 9.17 6.64
C LYS A 420 -7.26 8.47 5.56
N CYS A 421 -7.13 7.14 5.63
CA CYS A 421 -6.28 6.38 4.70
C CYS A 421 -7.08 5.67 3.59
N GLY A 422 -8.40 5.61 3.67
CA GLY A 422 -9.24 4.97 2.65
C GLY A 422 -9.31 3.44 2.73
N SER A 423 -8.51 2.79 3.60
CA SER A 423 -8.54 1.33 3.82
C SER A 423 -9.94 0.86 4.21
N LYS A 424 -10.31 -0.33 3.72
CA LYS A 424 -11.64 -0.92 3.87
C LYS A 424 -11.58 -2.16 4.76
N TYR A 425 -12.64 -2.41 5.52
CA TYR A 425 -12.65 -3.46 6.55
C TYR A 425 -14.01 -4.13 6.70
N ASN A 426 -13.98 -5.41 7.08
CA ASN A 426 -15.15 -6.25 7.37
C ASN A 426 -15.29 -6.62 8.85
N TRP A 427 -14.67 -5.83 9.75
CA TRP A 427 -14.70 -6.03 11.19
C TRP A 427 -16.10 -6.35 11.74
N ASP A 428 -16.15 -7.29 12.67
CA ASP A 428 -17.39 -7.73 13.31
C ASP A 428 -17.76 -6.82 14.50
N SER A 429 -16.76 -6.32 15.21
CA SER A 429 -16.91 -5.53 16.45
C SER A 429 -16.06 -4.25 16.48
N VAL A 430 -14.84 -4.29 15.93
CA VAL A 430 -13.90 -3.17 16.00
C VAL A 430 -14.31 -2.05 15.05
N LYS A 431 -14.29 -0.82 15.54
CA LYS A 431 -14.63 0.39 14.75
C LYS A 431 -13.43 1.26 14.42
N LYS A 432 -12.22 0.71 14.50
CA LYS A 432 -10.95 1.46 14.31
C LYS A 432 -10.15 0.92 13.13
N CYS A 433 -9.43 1.83 12.47
CA CYS A 433 -8.43 1.49 11.47
C CYS A 433 -7.18 0.90 12.14
N ILE A 434 -6.51 -0.06 11.49
CA ILE A 434 -5.26 -0.66 11.98
C ILE A 434 -4.12 0.35 12.07
N MET A 435 -4.05 1.27 11.11
CA MET A 435 -2.93 2.21 10.96
C MET A 435 -2.82 3.14 12.18
N PRO A 436 -1.64 3.25 12.83
CA PRO A 436 -1.46 4.09 14.03
C PRO A 436 -1.78 5.56 13.81
N ALA A 437 -1.55 6.06 12.60
CA ALA A 437 -1.85 7.43 12.22
C ALA A 437 -3.35 7.73 12.12
N CYS A 438 -4.21 6.71 12.06
CA CYS A 438 -5.67 6.83 11.98
C CYS A 438 -6.29 6.66 13.37
N LYS A 439 -6.84 7.75 13.91
CA LYS A 439 -7.41 7.81 15.28
C LYS A 439 -8.95 7.76 15.28
N ASP A 440 -9.57 8.28 14.22
CA ASP A 440 -11.01 8.36 14.10
C ASP A 440 -11.65 6.99 13.93
N ASP A 441 -12.94 6.93 14.26
CA ASP A 441 -13.74 5.75 13.97
C ASP A 441 -13.93 5.56 12.47
N LEU A 442 -13.99 4.29 12.08
CA LEU A 442 -14.39 3.88 10.75
C LEU A 442 -15.82 4.33 10.48
N VAL A 443 -16.09 4.63 9.21
CA VAL A 443 -17.45 4.94 8.74
C VAL A 443 -17.95 3.83 7.84
N PRO A 444 -19.29 3.71 7.65
CA PRO A 444 -19.83 2.82 6.64
C PRO A 444 -19.15 3.06 5.29
N SER A 445 -18.69 1.99 4.65
CA SER A 445 -18.02 2.09 3.36
C SER A 445 -18.99 2.68 2.34
N LYS A 446 -18.54 3.67 1.57
CA LYS A 446 -19.29 4.19 0.43
C LYS A 446 -18.76 3.53 -0.83
N ARG A 447 -19.67 3.05 -1.67
CA ARG A 447 -19.37 2.52 -2.99
C ARG A 447 -18.65 3.58 -3.84
N ARG A 448 -17.33 3.53 -3.93
CA ARG A 448 -16.64 4.07 -5.11
C ARG A 448 -16.86 3.05 -6.21
N ILE A 449 -17.91 3.24 -7.00
CA ILE A 449 -18.10 2.47 -8.23
C ILE A 449 -16.95 2.87 -9.15
N ILE A 450 -15.85 2.14 -9.11
CA ILE A 450 -14.87 2.18 -10.19
C ILE A 450 -15.50 1.30 -11.27
N PHE A 451 -16.19 1.92 -12.22
CA PHE A 451 -16.57 1.24 -13.45
C PHE A 451 -15.29 0.95 -14.22
N ILE A 452 -14.71 -0.24 -14.01
CA ILE A 452 -13.73 -0.76 -14.96
C ILE A 452 -14.55 -1.43 -16.05
N GLN A 453 -14.84 -0.69 -17.11
CA GLN A 453 -15.55 -1.20 -18.27
C GLN A 453 -14.59 -2.10 -19.04
N PHE A 454 -14.65 -3.40 -18.79
CA PHE A 454 -13.80 -4.38 -19.47
C PHE A 454 -14.42 -4.74 -20.82
N ASN A 455 -13.67 -4.48 -21.90
CA ASN A 455 -13.91 -5.16 -23.16
C ASN A 455 -13.42 -6.60 -23.04
N THR A 456 -14.33 -7.57 -23.17
CA THR A 456 -13.99 -8.99 -23.28
C THR A 456 -13.07 -9.19 -24.49
N PRO A 457 -11.92 -9.89 -24.36
CA PRO A 457 -11.12 -10.26 -25.51
C PRO A 457 -11.97 -11.12 -26.44
N SER A 458 -12.03 -10.77 -27.72
CA SER A 458 -12.90 -11.40 -28.72
C SER A 458 -12.64 -12.90 -28.92
N HIS A 459 -11.51 -13.42 -28.44
CA HIS A 459 -11.11 -14.83 -28.52
C HIS A 459 -11.65 -15.73 -27.39
N LEU A 460 -12.34 -15.17 -26.38
CA LEU A 460 -13.01 -15.95 -25.32
C LEU A 460 -14.54 -15.99 -25.47
N LYS A 461 -15.08 -15.58 -26.62
CA LYS A 461 -16.48 -15.85 -26.99
C LYS A 461 -16.61 -17.27 -27.51
N GLY A 462 -16.58 -18.23 -26.61
CA GLY A 462 -16.84 -19.64 -26.89
C GLY A 462 -17.04 -20.39 -25.60
N GLU A 463 -18.31 -20.63 -25.27
CA GLU A 463 -18.79 -21.61 -24.29
C GLU A 463 -18.44 -21.38 -22.81
N ILE A 464 -19.25 -20.56 -22.13
CA ILE A 464 -19.80 -20.91 -20.81
C ILE A 464 -21.25 -20.38 -20.78
N ILE A 465 -22.22 -21.31 -20.88
CA ILE A 465 -23.62 -21.11 -20.43
C ILE A 465 -23.67 -21.42 -18.95
#